data_AF-A0A015KG53-F1
#
_entry.id   AF-A0A015KG53-F1
#
_cell.length_a   1.000
_cell.length_b   1.000
_cell.length_c   1.000
_cell.angle_alpha   90.00
_cell.angle_beta   90.00
_cell.angle_gamma   90.00
#
_symmetry.space_group_name_H-M   'P 1'
#
loop_
_entity.id
_entity.type
_entity.pdbx_description
1 polymer ?
#
loop_
_entity_poly.entity_id
_entity_poly.type
_entity_poly.pdbx_seq_one_letter_code
_entity_poly.pdbx_strand_id
1 'polypeptide(L)'
;MPTPICSRIFDKIEEMNPDISISVWEWKEETATPKPVIANITKSEDDKYGQKNHFLWIKNSSRLIYGDSAHKEKKHLCDGCTQSWPSEKALEHHIEWCPGIHENAPQRVTMSVKGVNDFEEFKNYGRMINAPCVIIADFEADNKKCDEAYGGSMRKLAEQKANSFCYLVHWIDTGDVWGPFLYRGENATQEFVRRIDQELVKINEVLVIKHERIETKEDKKRFADAISCWICKALKK
;
A
#
# COMPACT_ATOMS: atom_id res chain seq x y z
N MET A 1 7.63 20.62 44.00
CA MET A 1 6.42 20.87 43.18
C MET A 1 6.54 20.02 41.92
N PRO A 2 5.53 19.25 41.51
CA PRO A 2 5.56 18.60 40.21
C PRO A 2 5.55 19.68 39.13
N THR A 3 6.61 19.75 38.33
CA THR A 3 6.70 20.70 37.22
C THR A 3 5.73 20.26 36.12
N PRO A 4 4.85 21.14 35.62
CA PRO A 4 4.02 20.81 34.46
C PRO A 4 4.93 20.51 33.27
N ILE A 5 4.80 19.29 32.74
CA ILE A 5 5.57 18.84 31.59
C ILE A 5 4.94 19.44 30.33
N CYS A 6 5.72 20.24 29.60
CA CYS A 6 5.36 20.80 28.29
C CYS A 6 6.27 20.15 27.24
N SER A 7 5.75 19.86 26.04
CA SER A 7 6.55 19.30 24.93
C SER A 7 7.84 20.08 24.68
N ARG A 8 7.79 21.41 24.78
CA ARG A 8 8.95 22.32 24.66
C ARG A 8 10.10 22.03 25.64
N ILE A 9 9.81 21.39 26.78
CA ILE A 9 10.84 20.98 27.74
C ILE A 9 11.54 19.71 27.25
N PHE A 10 10.81 18.78 26.62
CA PHE A 10 11.40 17.59 26.01
C PHE A 10 12.29 17.97 24.83
N ASP A 11 11.78 18.81 23.93
CA ASP A 11 12.54 19.30 22.77
C ASP A 11 13.88 19.92 23.22
N LYS A 12 13.84 20.75 24.28
CA LYS A 12 15.05 21.37 24.84
C LYS A 12 16.02 20.37 25.49
N ILE A 13 15.52 19.32 26.13
CA ILE A 13 16.37 18.29 26.73
C ILE A 13 17.02 17.44 25.63
N GLU A 14 16.28 17.06 24.60
CA GLU A 14 16.78 16.29 23.45
C GLU A 14 17.77 17.13 22.62
N GLU A 15 17.54 18.44 22.43
CA GLU A 15 18.50 19.35 21.79
C GLU A 15 19.82 19.48 22.58
N MET A 16 19.73 19.52 23.91
CA MET A 16 20.90 19.65 24.78
C MET A 16 21.65 18.32 24.97
N ASN A 17 21.01 17.18 24.69
CA ASN A 17 21.54 15.83 24.89
C ASN A 17 21.18 14.98 23.66
N PRO A 18 21.95 15.06 22.56
CA PRO A 18 21.62 14.42 21.28
C PRO A 18 21.61 12.89 21.34
N ASP A 19 22.11 12.31 22.43
CA ASP A 19 22.10 10.88 22.76
C ASP A 19 20.88 10.44 23.59
N ILE A 20 20.00 11.37 23.95
CA ILE A 20 18.81 11.13 24.76
C ILE A 20 17.56 11.44 23.93
N SER A 21 16.64 10.48 23.86
CA SER A 21 15.27 10.71 23.40
C SER A 21 14.27 10.34 24.49
N ILE A 22 13.19 11.12 24.60
CA ILE A 22 12.16 11.01 25.61
C ILE A 22 10.85 10.58 24.96
N SER A 23 10.43 9.35 25.24
CA SER A 23 9.12 8.82 24.82
C SER A 23 8.20 8.63 26.02
N VAL A 24 6.95 9.09 25.92
CA VAL A 24 5.93 8.94 26.97
C VAL A 24 4.96 7.81 26.62
N TRP A 25 4.75 6.92 27.59
CA TRP A 25 3.92 5.74 27.44
C TRP A 25 2.74 5.80 28.40
N GLU A 26 1.55 5.48 27.90
CA GLU A 26 0.38 5.25 28.74
C GLU A 26 0.28 3.76 29.05
N TRP A 27 0.02 3.45 30.32
CA TRP A 27 -0.19 2.08 30.77
C TRP A 27 -1.68 1.74 30.73
N LYS A 28 -2.05 0.69 30.01
CA LYS A 28 -3.41 0.15 30.02
C LYS A 28 -3.50 -0.99 31.03
N GLU A 29 -4.21 -0.76 32.13
CA GLU A 29 -4.40 -1.77 33.18
C GLU A 29 -5.12 -3.04 32.66
N GLU A 30 -6.11 -2.89 31.77
CA GLU A 30 -6.93 -3.99 31.26
C GLU A 30 -6.13 -5.01 30.44
N THR A 31 -5.19 -4.54 29.62
CA THR A 31 -4.40 -5.39 28.73
C THR A 31 -3.01 -5.66 29.28
N ALA A 32 -2.62 -5.00 30.38
CA ALA A 32 -1.27 -5.00 30.92
C ALA A 32 -0.18 -4.71 29.87
N THR A 33 -0.51 -3.88 28.88
CA THR A 33 0.39 -3.52 27.77
C THR A 33 0.64 -2.02 27.71
N PRO A 34 1.89 -1.60 27.42
CA PRO A 34 2.21 -0.19 27.25
C PRO A 34 1.79 0.28 25.85
N LYS A 35 1.16 1.45 25.75
CA LYS A 35 0.83 2.10 24.46
C LYS A 35 1.59 3.42 24.32
N PRO A 36 2.32 3.65 23.22
CA PRO A 36 2.99 4.93 23.01
C PRO A 36 1.95 6.04 22.84
N VAL A 37 2.13 7.14 23.57
CA VAL A 37 1.33 8.36 23.40
C VAL A 37 2.16 9.33 22.58
N ILE A 38 1.80 9.48 21.30
CA ILE A 38 2.37 10.55 20.46
C ILE A 38 1.90 11.87 21.08
N ALA A 39 2.84 12.67 21.56
CA ALA A 39 2.58 13.81 22.42
C ALA A 39 1.75 14.90 21.71
N ASN A 40 0.43 14.84 21.86
CA ASN A 40 -0.38 16.02 22.08
C ASN A 40 -1.04 15.84 23.45
N ILE A 41 -0.31 16.16 24.51
CA ILE A 41 -0.92 16.38 25.83
C ILE A 41 -1.60 17.76 25.75
N THR A 42 -2.68 17.86 24.97
CA THR A 42 -3.63 18.94 25.15
C THR A 42 -4.20 18.77 26.55
N LYS A 43 -4.04 19.80 27.40
CA LYS A 43 -4.76 19.89 28.67
C LYS A 43 -6.23 19.62 28.38
N SER A 44 -6.76 18.49 28.82
CA SER A 44 -8.21 18.31 28.92
C SER A 44 -8.69 19.28 30.00
N GLU A 45 -9.74 20.04 29.73
CA GLU A 45 -10.36 21.02 30.64
C GLU A 45 -11.01 20.41 31.88
N ASP A 46 -10.79 19.12 32.17
CA ASP A 46 -11.23 18.48 33.40
C ASP A 46 -10.07 18.37 34.38
N ASP A 47 -10.11 19.25 35.39
CA ASP A 47 -9.29 19.28 36.63
C ASP A 47 -9.49 18.03 37.52
N LYS A 48 -9.45 16.82 36.93
CA LYS A 48 -9.64 15.54 37.64
C LYS A 48 -8.45 14.58 37.58
N TYR A 49 -7.25 15.04 37.22
CA TYR A 49 -6.03 14.26 37.46
C TYR A 49 -5.39 14.62 38.81
N GLY A 50 -6.11 14.30 39.89
CA GLY A 50 -5.56 14.26 41.25
C GLY A 50 -4.73 13.01 41.54
N GLN A 51 -4.29 12.27 40.52
CA GLN A 51 -3.39 11.14 40.68
C GLN A 51 -1.95 11.63 40.62
N LYS A 52 -1.18 11.28 41.65
CA LYS A 52 0.28 11.42 41.65
C LYS A 52 0.81 10.52 40.52
N ASN A 53 1.05 11.09 39.35
CA ASN A 53 1.58 10.33 38.22
C ASN A 53 2.99 9.84 38.61
N HIS A 54 3.12 8.52 38.79
CA HIS A 54 4.39 7.86 39.07
C HIS A 54 5.07 7.55 37.74
N PHE A 55 6.19 8.22 37.47
CA PHE A 55 7.02 7.91 36.32
C PHE A 55 7.97 6.76 36.67
N LEU A 56 7.99 5.73 35.84
CA LEU A 56 8.89 4.58 35.95
C LEU A 56 9.96 4.69 34.87
N TRP A 57 11.23 4.62 35.28
CA TRP A 57 12.32 4.57 34.33
C TRP A 57 12.50 3.13 33.80
N ILE A 58 12.21 2.94 32.51
CA ILE A 58 12.41 1.66 31.82
C ILE A 58 13.83 1.61 31.27
N LYS A 59 14.70 0.77 31.86
CA LYS A 59 16.07 0.57 31.39
C LYS A 59 16.19 -0.33 30.17
N ASN A 60 15.17 -1.14 29.88
CA ASN A 60 15.17 -2.08 28.78
C ASN A 60 13.74 -2.34 28.28
N SER A 61 13.37 -1.69 27.17
CA SER A 61 12.05 -1.78 26.53
C SER A 61 11.76 -3.18 26.00
N SER A 62 12.76 -3.84 25.39
CA SER A 62 12.62 -5.22 24.89
C SER A 62 12.27 -6.24 25.97
N ARG A 63 12.76 -6.05 27.21
CA ARG A 63 12.42 -6.92 28.36
C ARG A 63 11.01 -6.69 28.86
N LEU A 64 10.49 -5.46 28.74
CA LEU A 64 9.13 -5.13 29.17
C LEU A 64 8.09 -5.86 28.30
N ILE A 65 8.31 -5.91 26.98
CA ILE A 65 7.40 -6.49 25.97
C ILE A 65 7.68 -7.98 25.72
N TYR A 66 8.63 -8.57 26.47
CA TYR A 66 8.99 -9.98 26.32
C TYR A 66 7.77 -10.91 26.51
N GLY A 67 6.90 -10.60 27.48
CA GLY A 67 5.70 -11.37 27.81
C GLY A 67 4.57 -11.31 26.77
N ASP A 68 4.59 -10.35 25.84
CA ASP A 68 3.48 -10.09 24.93
C ASP A 68 3.37 -11.08 23.76
N SER A 69 4.32 -12.04 23.61
CA SER A 69 4.17 -13.12 22.63
C SER A 69 4.68 -14.46 23.15
N ALA A 70 4.18 -15.54 22.55
CA ALA A 70 4.53 -16.91 22.92
C ALA A 70 5.99 -17.30 22.59
N HIS A 71 6.68 -16.53 21.74
CA HIS A 71 8.05 -16.81 21.34
C HIS A 71 9.05 -16.26 22.37
N LYS A 72 9.81 -17.17 22.98
CA LYS A 72 10.71 -16.92 24.12
C LYS A 72 12.09 -16.36 23.74
N GLU A 73 12.31 -15.97 22.49
CA GLU A 73 13.58 -15.42 22.04
C GLU A 73 13.71 -13.92 22.34
N LYS A 74 14.95 -13.41 22.31
CA LYS A 74 15.21 -11.98 22.52
C LYS A 74 14.59 -11.20 21.37
N LYS A 75 13.61 -10.36 21.68
CA LYS A 75 13.01 -9.43 20.72
C LYS A 75 13.85 -8.16 20.62
N HIS A 76 13.98 -7.65 19.41
CA HIS A 76 14.62 -6.38 19.12
C HIS A 76 13.53 -5.36 18.81
N LEU A 77 13.29 -4.41 19.72
CA LEU A 77 12.25 -3.39 19.56
C LEU A 77 12.83 -2.19 18.81
N CYS A 78 12.05 -1.62 17.90
CA CYS A 78 12.34 -0.27 17.38
C CYS A 78 11.82 0.78 18.35
N ASP A 79 12.68 1.68 18.83
CA ASP A 79 12.28 2.71 19.79
C ASP A 79 11.37 3.79 19.18
N GLY A 80 11.38 3.98 17.85
CA GLY A 80 10.52 4.95 17.16
C GLY A 80 9.11 4.45 16.82
N CYS A 81 8.98 3.27 16.20
CA CYS A 81 7.67 2.74 15.81
C CYS A 81 7.14 1.64 16.73
N THR A 82 7.92 1.21 17.72
CA THR A 82 7.56 0.19 18.72
C THR A 82 7.30 -1.21 18.15
N GLN A 83 7.68 -1.48 16.89
CA GLN A 83 7.59 -2.83 16.31
C GLN A 83 8.72 -3.74 16.82
N SER A 84 8.38 -4.99 17.11
CA SER A 84 9.33 -6.02 17.53
C SER A 84 9.83 -6.84 16.35
N TRP A 85 11.15 -7.03 16.27
CA TRP A 85 11.83 -7.81 15.25
C TRP A 85 12.51 -9.05 15.86
N PRO A 86 12.59 -10.16 15.09
CA PRO A 86 13.19 -11.41 15.58
C PRO A 86 14.72 -11.37 15.61
N SER A 87 15.38 -10.42 14.94
CA SER A 87 16.84 -10.30 14.92
C SER A 87 17.30 -8.85 14.85
N GLU A 88 18.54 -8.62 15.29
CA GLU A 88 19.21 -7.30 15.22
C GLU A 88 19.35 -6.81 13.79
N LYS A 89 19.72 -7.68 12.84
CA LYS A 89 19.80 -7.34 11.41
C LYS A 89 18.46 -6.88 10.82
N ALA A 90 17.37 -7.50 11.24
CA ALA A 90 16.03 -7.10 10.80
C ALA A 90 15.64 -5.73 11.39
N LEU A 91 16.04 -5.46 12.63
CA LEU A 91 15.87 -4.14 13.24
C LEU A 91 16.71 -3.08 12.54
N GLU A 92 17.99 -3.35 12.26
CA GLU A 92 18.89 -2.43 11.52
C GLU A 92 18.31 -2.08 10.16
N HIS A 93 17.86 -3.10 9.40
CA HIS A 93 17.19 -2.86 8.13
C HIS A 93 15.95 -2.01 8.31
N HIS A 94 15.11 -2.31 9.31
CA HIS A 94 13.91 -1.53 9.59
C HIS A 94 14.19 -0.08 9.99
N ILE A 95 15.25 0.19 10.77
CA ILE A 95 15.63 1.55 11.20
C ILE A 95 15.88 2.44 9.98
N GLU A 96 16.44 1.90 8.89
CA GLU A 96 16.61 2.64 7.62
C GLU A 96 15.27 3.16 7.04
N TRP A 97 14.15 2.51 7.35
CA TRP A 97 12.81 2.82 6.81
C TRP A 97 11.82 3.33 7.86
N CYS A 98 12.24 3.48 9.12
CA CYS A 98 11.34 3.78 10.22
C CYS A 98 11.06 5.28 10.34
N PRO A 99 9.83 5.75 10.09
CA PRO A 99 9.47 7.17 10.24
C PRO A 99 9.42 7.66 11.69
N GLY A 100 9.38 6.74 12.67
CA GLY A 100 9.16 7.08 14.07
C GLY A 100 10.31 7.80 14.79
N ILE A 101 11.52 7.82 14.22
CA ILE A 101 12.70 8.52 14.81
C ILE A 101 13.11 9.75 13.99
N HIS A 102 12.76 9.79 12.71
CA HIS A 102 13.23 10.82 11.79
C HIS A 102 12.03 11.48 11.13
N GLU A 103 11.78 12.76 11.43
CA GLU A 103 10.83 13.62 10.68
C GLU A 103 11.09 13.61 9.17
N ASN A 104 12.28 13.17 8.74
CA ASN A 104 12.75 13.08 7.37
C ASN A 104 12.98 11.64 6.88
N ALA A 105 12.33 10.62 7.46
CA ALA A 105 12.52 9.24 6.99
C ALA A 105 12.24 9.16 5.48
N PRO A 106 13.26 8.81 4.67
CA PRO A 106 13.13 8.86 3.23
C PRO A 106 12.11 7.81 2.80
N GLN A 107 11.08 8.25 2.07
CA GLN A 107 10.32 7.35 1.22
C GLN A 107 11.24 6.96 0.06
N ARG A 108 12.18 6.04 0.28
CA ARG A 108 13.13 5.58 -0.73
C ARG A 108 12.34 4.85 -1.82
N VAL A 109 12.04 5.57 -2.90
CA VAL A 109 11.74 4.93 -4.18
C VAL A 109 13.07 4.35 -4.64
N THR A 110 13.21 3.02 -4.57
CA THR A 110 14.40 2.38 -5.12
C THR A 110 14.25 2.44 -6.63
N MET A 111 14.88 3.45 -7.23
CA MET A 111 14.94 3.58 -8.67
C MET A 111 15.75 2.41 -9.24
N SER A 112 15.26 1.84 -10.34
CA SER A 112 16.01 0.87 -11.13
C SER A 112 17.37 1.47 -11.54
N VAL A 113 18.40 0.63 -11.51
CA VAL A 113 19.77 1.01 -11.90
C VAL A 113 20.05 0.47 -13.29
N LYS A 114 20.57 1.34 -14.16
CA LYS A 114 20.88 1.04 -15.55
C LYS A 114 21.79 -0.18 -15.70
N GLY A 115 21.32 -1.21 -16.39
CA GLY A 115 22.01 -2.49 -16.63
C GLY A 115 21.94 -3.51 -15.49
N VAL A 116 21.28 -3.20 -14.36
CA VAL A 116 21.17 -4.11 -13.21
C VAL A 116 19.72 -4.59 -13.04
N ASN A 117 18.78 -3.67 -12.88
CA ASN A 117 17.35 -3.96 -12.69
C ASN A 117 16.50 -3.06 -13.60
N ASP A 118 16.95 -2.86 -14.84
CA ASP A 118 16.31 -1.95 -15.80
C ASP A 118 14.94 -2.41 -16.29
N PHE A 119 14.65 -3.70 -16.13
CA PHE A 119 13.44 -4.31 -16.62
C PHE A 119 12.68 -4.91 -15.44
N GLU A 120 11.45 -4.44 -15.26
CA GLU A 120 10.50 -5.13 -14.42
C GLU A 120 9.91 -6.30 -15.20
N GLU A 121 10.32 -7.50 -14.81
CA GLU A 121 9.72 -8.72 -15.34
C GLU A 121 8.62 -9.21 -14.41
N PHE A 122 7.51 -9.67 -14.99
CA PHE A 122 6.46 -10.29 -14.22
C PHE A 122 6.95 -11.62 -13.63
N LYS A 123 7.15 -11.69 -12.31
CA LYS A 123 7.72 -12.90 -11.67
C LYS A 123 6.69 -14.00 -11.43
N ASN A 124 5.42 -13.65 -11.30
CA ASN A 124 4.36 -14.55 -10.82
C ASN A 124 3.53 -15.16 -11.95
N TYR A 125 4.17 -15.70 -12.98
CA TYR A 125 3.49 -16.33 -14.12
C TYR A 125 2.47 -17.42 -13.72
N GLY A 126 2.71 -18.14 -12.62
CA GLY A 126 1.78 -19.13 -12.08
C GLY A 126 0.47 -18.56 -11.51
N ARG A 127 0.36 -17.24 -11.36
CA ARG A 127 -0.86 -16.53 -10.93
C ARG A 127 -1.59 -15.85 -12.09
N MET A 128 -1.19 -16.11 -13.33
CA MET A 128 -1.90 -15.59 -14.50
C MET A 128 -3.26 -16.27 -14.63
N ILE A 129 -4.31 -15.46 -14.72
CA ILE A 129 -5.66 -15.92 -15.05
C ILE A 129 -5.79 -15.85 -16.57
N ASN A 130 -6.36 -16.89 -17.19
CA ASN A 130 -6.68 -16.82 -18.61
C ASN A 130 -7.75 -15.74 -18.84
N ALA A 131 -7.40 -14.69 -19.58
CA ALA A 131 -8.29 -13.63 -19.97
C ALA A 131 -8.56 -13.74 -21.48
N PRO A 132 -9.75 -14.19 -21.90
CA PRO A 132 -10.06 -14.38 -23.32
C PRO A 132 -10.16 -13.04 -24.08
N CYS A 133 -10.52 -11.96 -23.38
CA CYS A 133 -10.60 -10.62 -23.91
C CYS A 133 -10.13 -9.57 -22.90
N VAL A 134 -9.65 -8.43 -23.40
CA VAL A 134 -9.25 -7.25 -22.64
C VAL A 134 -10.01 -6.05 -23.16
N ILE A 135 -10.62 -5.29 -22.25
CA ILE A 135 -11.21 -4.00 -22.57
C ILE A 135 -10.17 -2.92 -22.27
N ILE A 136 -9.76 -2.19 -23.30
CA ILE A 136 -8.85 -1.06 -23.18
C ILE A 136 -9.71 0.20 -23.33
N ALA A 137 -9.70 1.05 -22.31
CA ALA A 137 -10.49 2.27 -22.26
C ALA A 137 -9.61 3.46 -21.88
N ASP A 138 -9.91 4.61 -22.47
CA ASP A 138 -9.26 5.88 -22.19
C ASP A 138 -10.31 6.99 -22.04
N PHE A 139 -10.04 7.95 -21.17
CA PHE A 139 -10.94 9.05 -20.83
C PHE A 139 -10.25 10.39 -21.03
N GLU A 140 -10.99 11.31 -21.62
CA GLU A 140 -10.61 12.72 -21.63
C GLU A 140 -11.41 13.47 -20.57
N ALA A 141 -10.77 14.43 -19.93
CA ALA A 141 -11.37 15.23 -18.86
C ALA A 141 -11.04 16.72 -19.01
N ASP A 142 -12.04 17.55 -18.71
CA ASP A 142 -11.85 18.99 -18.59
C ASP A 142 -11.32 19.33 -17.21
N ASN A 143 -10.33 20.23 -17.17
CA ASN A 143 -9.77 20.75 -15.93
C ASN A 143 -10.44 22.07 -15.57
N LYS A 144 -11.39 22.01 -14.63
CA LYS A 144 -12.00 23.21 -14.05
C LYS A 144 -11.17 23.68 -12.87
N LYS A 145 -10.49 24.83 -13.00
CA LYS A 145 -9.79 25.44 -11.86
C LYS A 145 -10.79 25.72 -10.74
N CYS A 146 -10.47 25.28 -9.53
CA CYS A 146 -11.15 25.63 -8.30
C CYS A 146 -10.08 26.05 -7.30
N ASP A 147 -10.36 27.01 -6.42
CA ASP A 147 -9.50 27.33 -5.28
C ASP A 147 -10.40 27.28 -4.05
N GLU A 148 -10.61 26.06 -3.57
CA GLU A 148 -11.54 25.77 -2.47
C GLU A 148 -10.79 25.06 -1.35
N ALA A 149 -11.13 25.40 -0.09
CA ALA A 149 -10.60 24.70 1.06
C ALA A 149 -11.16 23.27 1.09
N TYR A 150 -10.29 22.26 1.05
CA TYR A 150 -10.65 20.84 1.05
C TYR A 150 -10.67 20.24 2.47
N GLY A 151 -10.48 21.07 3.49
CA GLY A 151 -10.38 20.69 4.90
C GLY A 151 -8.96 20.87 5.45
N GLY A 152 -8.85 21.41 6.66
CA GLY A 152 -7.56 21.73 7.28
C GLY A 152 -6.77 22.77 6.46
N SER A 153 -5.51 22.46 6.16
CA SER A 153 -4.61 23.31 5.35
C SER A 153 -4.60 22.94 3.85
N MET A 154 -5.37 21.93 3.42
CA MET A 154 -5.40 21.49 2.02
C MET A 154 -6.34 22.36 1.16
N ARG A 155 -5.90 22.64 -0.07
CA ARG A 155 -6.69 23.37 -1.08
C ARG A 155 -6.88 22.52 -2.32
N LYS A 156 -8.11 22.48 -2.83
CA LYS A 156 -8.45 21.89 -4.13
C LYS A 156 -8.11 22.95 -5.20
N LEU A 157 -7.20 22.63 -6.12
CA LEU A 157 -6.68 23.54 -7.17
C LEU A 157 -7.39 23.36 -8.53
N ALA A 158 -7.89 22.16 -8.78
CA ALA A 158 -8.62 21.83 -9.98
C ALA A 158 -9.55 20.65 -9.73
N GLU A 159 -10.65 20.63 -10.47
CA GLU A 159 -11.58 19.53 -10.55
C GLU A 159 -11.58 19.00 -11.98
N GLN A 160 -11.38 17.69 -12.11
CA GLN A 160 -11.38 17.02 -13.40
C GLN A 160 -12.76 16.41 -13.63
N LYS A 161 -13.44 16.80 -14.71
CA LYS A 161 -14.72 16.20 -15.12
C LYS A 161 -14.52 15.49 -16.45
N ALA A 162 -14.75 14.18 -16.47
CA ALA A 162 -14.69 13.39 -17.69
C ALA A 162 -15.72 13.91 -18.71
N ASN A 163 -15.27 14.20 -19.93
CA ASN A 163 -16.11 14.74 -21.00
C ASN A 163 -16.32 13.74 -22.15
N SER A 164 -15.42 12.78 -22.28
CA SER A 164 -15.46 11.77 -23.32
C SER A 164 -14.65 10.55 -22.96
N PHE A 165 -14.97 9.44 -23.62
CA PHE A 165 -14.21 8.20 -23.49
C PHE A 165 -14.13 7.49 -24.83
N CYS A 166 -13.09 6.68 -24.98
CA CYS A 166 -12.94 5.72 -26.05
C CYS A 166 -12.65 4.35 -25.44
N TYR A 167 -13.31 3.30 -25.89
CA TYR A 167 -12.90 1.94 -25.54
C TYR A 167 -12.90 0.99 -26.73
N LEU A 168 -12.07 -0.04 -26.62
CA LEU A 168 -11.98 -1.16 -27.54
C LEU A 168 -11.91 -2.47 -26.75
N VAL A 169 -12.52 -3.51 -27.29
CA VAL A 169 -12.43 -4.86 -26.74
C VAL A 169 -11.51 -5.67 -27.65
N HIS A 170 -10.39 -6.11 -27.12
CA HIS A 170 -9.43 -6.95 -27.83
C HIS A 170 -9.55 -8.39 -27.36
N TRP A 171 -9.86 -9.30 -28.27
CA TRP A 171 -9.91 -10.74 -28.03
C TRP A 171 -8.50 -11.31 -28.18
N ILE A 172 -7.93 -11.83 -27.10
CA ILE A 172 -6.55 -12.33 -27.09
C ILE A 172 -6.45 -13.63 -27.90
N ASP A 173 -7.47 -14.49 -27.78
CA ASP A 173 -7.46 -15.81 -28.39
C ASP A 173 -7.63 -15.76 -29.91
N THR A 174 -8.48 -14.85 -30.42
CA THR A 174 -8.76 -14.73 -31.86
C THR A 174 -8.01 -13.59 -32.53
N GLY A 175 -7.51 -12.61 -31.76
CA GLY A 175 -6.94 -11.36 -32.29
C GLY A 175 -8.01 -10.37 -32.76
N ASP A 176 -9.30 -10.69 -32.62
CA ASP A 176 -10.38 -9.80 -33.03
C ASP A 176 -10.44 -8.55 -32.16
N VAL A 177 -10.89 -7.44 -32.76
CA VAL A 177 -11.08 -6.18 -32.05
C VAL A 177 -12.51 -5.69 -32.28
N TRP A 178 -13.25 -5.44 -31.20
CA TRP A 178 -14.54 -4.78 -31.24
C TRP A 178 -14.37 -3.31 -30.85
N GLY A 179 -14.81 -2.41 -31.72
CA GLY A 179 -14.65 -0.96 -31.54
C GLY A 179 -13.75 -0.33 -32.61
N PRO A 180 -13.29 0.93 -32.44
CA PRO A 180 -13.37 1.75 -31.23
C PRO A 180 -14.74 2.41 -31.02
N PHE A 181 -15.21 2.40 -29.78
CA PHE A 181 -16.41 3.12 -29.37
C PHE A 181 -16.02 4.45 -28.76
N LEU A 182 -16.34 5.53 -29.47
CA LEU A 182 -16.12 6.89 -29.02
C LEU A 182 -17.44 7.50 -28.54
N TYR A 183 -17.44 8.06 -27.33
CA TYR A 183 -18.56 8.85 -26.82
C TYR A 183 -18.06 10.19 -26.29
N ARG A 184 -18.79 11.26 -26.61
CA ARG A 184 -18.53 12.62 -26.12
C ARG A 184 -19.84 13.19 -25.56
N GLY A 185 -19.82 13.61 -24.30
CA GLY A 185 -20.99 14.17 -23.64
C GLY A 185 -20.76 14.37 -22.15
N GLU A 186 -21.55 15.25 -21.53
CA GLU A 186 -21.41 15.59 -20.11
C GLU A 186 -21.61 14.39 -19.16
N ASN A 187 -22.29 13.35 -19.64
CA ASN A 187 -22.58 12.10 -18.92
C ASN A 187 -21.60 10.97 -19.28
N ALA A 188 -20.38 11.30 -19.71
CA ALA A 188 -19.37 10.32 -20.16
C ALA A 188 -19.19 9.15 -19.19
N THR A 189 -19.09 9.41 -17.88
CA THR A 189 -18.93 8.35 -16.88
C THR A 189 -20.16 7.44 -16.78
N GLN A 190 -21.37 7.99 -16.81
CA GLN A 190 -22.61 7.20 -16.68
C GLN A 190 -22.84 6.34 -17.93
N GLU A 191 -22.63 6.92 -19.12
CA GLU A 191 -22.75 6.17 -20.36
C GLU A 191 -21.67 5.10 -20.49
N PHE A 192 -20.46 5.34 -19.98
CA PHE A 192 -19.42 4.32 -19.95
C PHE A 192 -19.85 3.10 -19.15
N VAL A 193 -20.31 3.28 -17.91
CA VAL A 193 -20.75 2.16 -17.06
C VAL A 193 -21.89 1.39 -17.72
N ARG A 194 -22.92 2.10 -18.22
CA ARG A 194 -24.05 1.48 -18.91
C ARG A 194 -23.62 0.66 -20.13
N ARG A 195 -22.60 1.12 -20.85
CA ARG A 195 -22.06 0.43 -22.03
C ARG A 195 -21.22 -0.77 -21.66
N ILE A 196 -20.37 -0.67 -20.65
CA ILE A 196 -19.59 -1.80 -20.16
C ILE A 196 -20.51 -2.91 -19.67
N ASP A 197 -21.59 -2.58 -18.96
CA ASP A 197 -22.60 -3.58 -18.54
C ASP A 197 -23.22 -4.30 -19.75
N GLN A 198 -23.55 -3.58 -20.82
CA GLN A 198 -24.08 -4.16 -22.05
C GLN A 198 -23.04 -5.03 -22.78
N GLU A 199 -21.78 -4.59 -22.84
CA GLU A 199 -20.70 -5.36 -23.45
C GLU A 199 -20.39 -6.62 -22.65
N LEU A 200 -20.45 -6.57 -21.31
CA LEU A 200 -20.28 -7.74 -20.46
C LEU A 200 -21.31 -8.83 -20.77
N VAL A 201 -22.57 -8.46 -21.03
CA VAL A 201 -23.61 -9.42 -21.44
C VAL A 201 -23.23 -10.09 -22.76
N LYS A 202 -22.83 -9.32 -23.78
CA LYS A 202 -22.43 -9.85 -25.10
C LYS A 202 -21.18 -10.73 -25.01
N ILE A 203 -20.18 -10.29 -24.25
CA ILE A 203 -18.95 -11.06 -24.02
C ILE A 203 -19.31 -12.38 -23.35
N ASN A 204 -20.20 -12.36 -22.34
CA ASN A 204 -20.62 -13.57 -21.66
C ASN A 204 -21.41 -14.51 -22.60
N GLU A 205 -22.25 -13.98 -23.49
CA GLU A 205 -22.92 -14.79 -24.52
C GLU A 205 -21.91 -15.52 -25.43
N VAL A 206 -20.84 -14.84 -25.86
CA VAL A 206 -19.75 -15.45 -26.64
C VAL A 206 -19.00 -16.51 -25.84
N LEU A 207 -18.67 -16.22 -24.58
CA LEU A 207 -17.92 -17.14 -23.71
C LEU A 207 -18.74 -18.36 -23.28
N VAL A 208 -20.07 -18.27 -23.24
CA VAL A 208 -20.97 -19.41 -22.98
C VAL A 208 -20.95 -20.42 -24.12
N ILE A 209 -20.68 -19.98 -25.35
CA ILE A 209 -20.57 -20.86 -26.51
C ILE A 209 -19.30 -21.70 -26.36
N LYS A 210 -19.49 -22.96 -25.94
CA LYS A 210 -18.40 -23.94 -25.88
C LYS A 210 -17.98 -24.31 -27.29
N HIS A 211 -16.90 -23.72 -27.78
CA HIS A 211 -16.22 -24.24 -28.94
C HIS A 211 -15.46 -25.52 -28.59
N GLU A 212 -15.60 -26.54 -29.43
CA GLU A 212 -14.74 -27.71 -29.35
C GLU A 212 -13.29 -27.30 -29.62
N ARG A 213 -12.37 -27.80 -28.79
CA ARG A 213 -10.95 -27.56 -29.00
C ARG A 213 -10.53 -28.22 -30.32
N ILE A 214 -10.18 -27.39 -31.30
CA ILE A 214 -9.59 -27.86 -32.56
C ILE A 214 -8.11 -28.16 -32.30
N GLU A 215 -7.76 -29.42 -32.07
CA GLU A 215 -6.37 -29.84 -31.95
C GLU A 215 -5.82 -30.23 -33.33
N THR A 216 -4.95 -29.40 -33.90
CA THR A 216 -4.24 -29.76 -35.14
C THR A 216 -3.11 -30.76 -34.84
N LYS A 217 -2.66 -31.51 -35.86
CA LYS A 217 -1.52 -32.43 -35.70
C LYS A 217 -0.22 -31.66 -35.40
N GLU A 218 -0.12 -30.45 -35.93
CA GLU A 218 0.96 -29.50 -35.73
C GLU A 218 1.02 -29.03 -34.28
N ASP A 219 -0.11 -28.72 -33.65
CA ASP A 219 -0.16 -28.31 -32.25
C ASP A 219 0.27 -29.43 -31.30
N LYS A 220 -0.09 -30.68 -31.61
CA LYS A 220 0.38 -31.86 -30.85
C LYS A 220 1.89 -32.02 -30.96
N LYS A 221 2.46 -31.79 -32.14
CA LYS A 221 3.91 -31.83 -32.36
C LYS A 221 4.61 -30.70 -31.59
N ARG A 222 4.11 -29.47 -31.67
CA ARG A 222 4.62 -28.32 -30.90
C ARG A 222 4.56 -28.56 -29.40
N PHE A 223 3.49 -29.19 -28.90
CA PHE A 223 3.38 -29.53 -27.49
C PHE A 223 4.37 -30.61 -27.06
N ALA A 224 4.61 -31.63 -27.90
CA ALA A 224 5.59 -32.69 -27.63
C ALA A 224 7.02 -32.14 -27.60
N ASP A 225 7.36 -31.25 -28.55
CA ASP A 225 8.70 -30.65 -28.69
C ASP A 225 8.95 -29.51 -27.68
N ALA A 226 7.91 -28.99 -27.02
CA ALA A 226 8.03 -27.87 -26.09
C ALA A 226 8.78 -28.28 -24.81
N ILE A 227 9.97 -27.71 -24.63
CA ILE A 227 10.86 -27.93 -23.47
C ILE A 227 10.45 -27.03 -22.29
N SER A 228 9.71 -25.95 -22.52
CA SER A 228 9.24 -25.04 -21.47
C SER A 228 7.74 -24.77 -21.58
N CYS A 229 7.10 -24.53 -20.44
CA CYS A 229 5.69 -24.16 -20.37
C CYS A 229 5.50 -22.75 -20.92
N TRP A 230 4.55 -22.56 -21.84
CA TRP A 230 4.28 -21.24 -22.42
C TRP A 230 3.75 -20.23 -21.39
N ILE A 231 3.06 -20.72 -20.35
CA ILE A 231 2.48 -19.92 -19.26
C ILE A 231 3.56 -19.60 -18.23
N CYS A 232 4.11 -20.60 -17.54
CA CYS A 232 5.01 -20.35 -16.41
C CYS A 232 6.49 -20.24 -16.77
N LYS A 233 6.84 -20.40 -18.05
CA LYS A 233 8.22 -20.41 -18.59
C LYS A 233 9.16 -21.43 -17.94
N ALA A 234 8.66 -22.27 -17.03
CA ALA A 234 9.42 -23.34 -16.40
C ALA A 234 9.68 -24.48 -17.40
N LEU A 235 10.83 -25.14 -17.26
CA LEU A 235 11.17 -26.32 -18.06
C LEU A 235 10.23 -27.48 -17.71
N LYS A 236 9.77 -28.21 -18.73
CA LYS A 236 9.13 -29.51 -18.54
C LYS A 236 10.16 -30.45 -17.91
N LYS A 237 9.84 -30.98 -16.74
CA LYS A 237 10.55 -32.11 -16.13
C LYS A 237 10.17 -33.41 -16.82
#